data_AF-A0A830DEV4-F1
#
_entry.id   AF-A0A830DEV4-F1
#
_cell.length_a   1.000
_cell.length_b   1.000
_cell.length_c   1.000
_cell.angle_alpha   90.00
_cell.angle_beta   90.00
_cell.angle_gamma   90.00
#
_symmetry.space_group_name_H-M   'P 1'
#
loop_
_entity.id
_entity.type
_entity.pdbx_description
1 polymer ?
#
loop_
_entity_poly.entity_id
_entity_poly.type
_entity_poly.pdbx_seq_one_letter_code
_entity_poly.pdbx_strand_id
1 'polypeptide(L)'
;MMGSFRNPSQTSKKKQEKEWLGVSFKPENFIPGLIIGFIFGLFLDLSKPAKNSSGKKIGGLQHLPRILSSNPDEELKMVLVVRQDLKMGSGKIASQCAHAATGMYSELMQSHRSLLRQWELCGQAKIVVTCKNQQEM
;
A
#
# COMPACT_ATOMS: atom_id res chain seq x y z
N MET A 1 51.61 23.42 -54.89
CA MET A 1 52.18 22.98 -53.60
C MET A 1 51.12 23.12 -52.52
N MET A 2 50.53 22.00 -52.11
CA MET A 2 49.40 21.93 -51.18
C MET A 2 49.96 21.79 -49.76
N GLY A 3 49.93 22.86 -48.96
CA GLY A 3 50.32 22.84 -47.55
C GLY A 3 49.08 22.88 -46.66
N SER A 4 48.57 21.71 -46.28
CA SER A 4 47.44 21.58 -45.35
C SER A 4 47.92 21.84 -43.92
N PHE A 5 47.66 23.04 -43.40
CA PHE A 5 47.87 23.35 -41.98
C PHE A 5 46.79 22.66 -41.15
N ARG A 6 47.13 21.49 -40.57
CA ARG A 6 46.34 20.84 -39.52
C ARG A 6 46.40 21.68 -38.23
N ASN A 7 45.25 22.18 -37.81
CA ASN A 7 45.07 22.94 -36.57
C ASN A 7 45.00 21.97 -35.36
N PRO A 8 45.91 22.03 -34.36
CA PRO A 8 45.94 21.08 -33.23
C PRO A 8 44.88 21.32 -32.14
N SER A 9 44.07 22.37 -32.26
CA SER A 9 43.24 22.92 -31.17
C SER A 9 41.92 22.19 -30.90
N GLN A 10 41.46 21.28 -31.76
CA GLN A 10 40.18 20.56 -31.56
C GLN A 10 40.29 19.28 -30.71
N THR A 11 41.48 18.71 -30.55
CA THR A 11 41.67 17.41 -29.88
C THR A 11 41.60 17.46 -28.35
N SER A 12 41.78 18.63 -27.73
CA SER A 12 41.80 18.77 -26.26
C SER A 12 40.39 18.88 -25.65
N LYS A 13 39.47 19.63 -26.29
CA LYS A 13 38.10 19.83 -25.77
C LYS A 13 37.27 18.53 -25.74
N LYS A 14 37.45 17.65 -26.74
CA LYS A 14 36.71 16.38 -26.84
C LYS A 14 37.15 15.32 -25.83
N LYS A 15 38.34 15.46 -25.24
CA LYS A 15 38.86 14.54 -24.20
C LYS A 15 38.34 14.93 -22.82
N GLN A 16 38.31 16.24 -22.54
CA GLN A 16 37.81 16.79 -21.28
C GLN A 16 36.31 16.56 -21.07
N GLU A 17 35.50 16.60 -22.14
CA GLU A 17 34.05 16.36 -22.09
C GLU A 17 33.70 14.88 -21.81
N LYS A 18 34.49 13.94 -22.33
CA LYS A 18 34.33 12.50 -22.07
C LYS A 18 34.75 12.12 -20.65
N GLU A 19 35.77 12.79 -20.10
CA GLU A 19 36.17 12.65 -18.70
C GLU A 19 35.09 13.21 -17.75
N TRP A 20 34.44 14.32 -18.11
CA TRP A 20 33.35 14.90 -17.32
C TRP A 20 32.12 13.97 -17.23
N LEU A 21 31.75 13.30 -18.33
CA LEU A 21 30.65 12.33 -18.36
C LEU A 21 30.99 11.01 -17.64
N GLY A 22 32.25 10.57 -17.69
CA GLY A 22 32.70 9.33 -17.04
C GLY A 22 32.85 9.42 -15.52
N VAL A 23 33.11 10.61 -14.98
CA VAL A 23 33.17 10.85 -13.52
C VAL A 23 31.77 10.81 -12.89
N SER A 24 30.72 11.02 -13.68
CA SER A 24 29.32 11.08 -13.24
C SER A 24 28.71 9.69 -12.91
N PHE A 25 29.28 8.60 -13.41
CA PHE A 25 28.78 7.23 -13.20
C PHE A 25 29.54 6.43 -12.12
N LYS A 26 30.25 7.10 -11.20
CA LYS A 26 30.78 6.43 -10.01
C LYS A 26 29.70 6.33 -8.93
N PRO A 27 29.46 5.14 -8.33
CA PRO A 27 28.45 4.96 -7.28
C PRO A 27 28.73 5.85 -6.06
N GLU A 28 29.98 6.20 -5.83
CA GLU A 28 30.44 7.14 -4.80
C GLU A 28 29.80 8.54 -4.92
N ASN A 29 29.53 8.99 -6.15
CA ASN A 29 28.90 10.29 -6.43
C ASN A 29 27.36 10.23 -6.36
N PHE A 30 26.79 9.03 -6.30
CA PHE A 30 25.35 8.80 -6.23
C PHE A 30 24.84 8.76 -4.78
N ILE A 31 25.68 8.32 -3.83
CA ILE A 31 25.32 8.20 -2.41
C ILE A 31 24.87 9.54 -1.80
N PRO A 32 25.55 10.69 -2.04
CA PRO A 32 25.08 11.97 -1.54
C PRO A 32 23.71 12.35 -2.12
N GLY A 33 23.48 12.08 -3.42
CA GLY A 33 22.21 12.35 -4.08
C GLY A 33 21.06 11.49 -3.56
N LEU A 34 21.34 10.22 -3.24
CA LEU A 34 20.37 9.30 -2.64
C LEU A 34 19.98 9.73 -1.22
N ILE A 35 20.96 10.13 -0.39
CA ILE A 35 20.70 10.60 0.97
C ILE A 35 19.91 11.90 0.94
N ILE A 36 20.33 12.86 0.12
CA ILE A 36 19.62 14.15 -0.04
C ILE A 36 18.20 13.90 -0.54
N GLY A 37 18.03 13.05 -1.55
CA GLY A 37 16.72 12.67 -2.09
C GLY A 37 15.84 11.94 -1.08
N PHE A 38 16.42 11.07 -0.25
CA PHE A 38 15.69 10.36 0.80
C PHE A 38 15.25 11.31 1.92
N ILE A 39 16.12 12.22 2.37
CA ILE A 39 15.79 13.21 3.41
C ILE A 39 14.76 14.23 2.89
N PHE A 40 14.94 14.77 1.68
CA PHE A 40 13.93 15.65 1.06
C PHE A 40 12.61 14.94 0.81
N GLY A 41 12.67 13.67 0.39
CA GLY A 41 11.50 12.80 0.22
C GLY A 41 10.76 12.59 1.53
N LEU A 42 11.47 12.23 2.61
CA LEU A 42 10.89 12.09 3.94
C LEU A 42 10.32 13.41 4.45
N PHE A 43 11.03 14.52 4.25
CA PHE A 43 10.59 15.84 4.72
C PHE A 43 9.34 16.34 4.00
N LEU A 44 9.24 16.11 2.67
CA LEU A 44 8.02 16.38 1.90
C LEU A 44 6.88 15.42 2.27
N ASP A 45 7.19 14.17 2.64
CA ASP A 45 6.18 13.19 3.04
C ASP A 45 5.64 13.47 4.46
N LEU A 46 6.48 13.96 5.38
CA LEU A 46 6.05 14.46 6.70
C LEU A 46 5.30 15.79 6.62
N SER A 47 5.47 16.56 5.54
CA SER A 47 4.77 17.84 5.34
C SER A 47 3.36 17.69 4.77
N LYS A 48 2.93 16.47 4.41
CA LYS A 48 1.52 16.23 4.13
C LYS A 48 0.79 16.18 5.48
N PRO A 49 -0.13 17.13 5.77
CA PRO A 49 -0.99 16.96 6.93
C PRO A 49 -1.64 15.60 6.80
N ALA A 50 -1.65 14.82 7.89
CA ALA A 50 -2.35 13.56 7.97
C ALA A 50 -3.71 13.76 7.30
N LYS A 51 -3.82 13.24 6.07
CA LYS A 51 -5.08 13.27 5.35
C LYS A 51 -5.88 12.28 6.15
N ASN A 52 -6.64 12.81 7.13
CA ASN A 52 -7.69 12.09 7.82
C ASN A 52 -8.32 11.27 6.73
N SER A 53 -8.10 9.95 6.80
CA SER A 53 -8.72 9.06 5.84
C SER A 53 -10.16 9.48 5.93
N SER A 54 -10.67 10.06 4.85
CA SER A 54 -12.09 10.13 4.61
C SER A 54 -12.41 8.66 4.56
N GLY A 55 -12.70 8.10 5.75
CA GLY A 55 -13.22 6.79 5.94
C GLY A 55 -14.40 6.83 5.04
N LYS A 56 -14.25 6.19 3.88
CA LYS A 56 -15.36 5.89 3.00
C LYS A 56 -16.27 5.15 3.96
N LYS A 57 -17.30 5.83 4.47
CA LYS A 57 -18.26 5.23 5.37
C LYS A 57 -18.79 4.07 4.56
N ILE A 58 -18.31 2.87 4.87
CA ILE A 58 -18.91 1.64 4.38
C ILE A 58 -20.28 1.71 5.02
N GLY A 59 -21.25 2.15 4.24
CA GLY A 59 -22.59 2.34 4.71
C GLY A 59 -23.11 1.00 5.19
N GLY A 60 -23.52 0.95 6.46
CA GLY A 60 -24.53 0.00 6.93
C GLY A 60 -24.04 -1.22 7.69
N LEU A 61 -23.54 -1.02 8.92
CA LEU A 61 -23.82 -1.96 10.02
C LEU A 61 -24.73 -1.32 11.09
N GLN A 62 -25.62 -0.41 10.69
CA GLN A 62 -26.62 0.18 11.61
C GLN A 62 -27.78 -0.78 11.93
N HIS A 63 -27.78 -1.96 11.32
CA HIS A 63 -28.81 -2.97 11.49
C HIS A 63 -28.15 -4.34 11.74
N LEU A 64 -27.26 -4.42 12.73
CA LEU A 64 -27.08 -5.69 13.41
C LEU A 64 -28.36 -5.85 14.26
N PRO A 65 -29.31 -6.70 13.85
CA PRO A 65 -30.57 -6.80 14.56
C PRO A 65 -30.30 -7.23 16.00
N ARG A 66 -31.23 -6.89 16.88
CA ARG A 66 -31.35 -7.23 18.31
C ARG A 66 -31.32 -8.75 18.62
N ILE A 67 -30.80 -9.57 17.71
CA ILE A 67 -30.75 -11.05 17.70
C ILE A 67 -29.64 -11.60 18.60
N LEU A 68 -28.78 -10.77 19.18
CA LEU A 68 -27.86 -11.19 20.25
C LEU A 68 -28.60 -11.39 21.59
N SER A 69 -29.63 -12.24 21.60
CA SER A 69 -29.90 -13.05 22.78
C SER A 69 -28.72 -14.01 22.88
N SER A 70 -27.61 -13.52 23.43
CA SER A 70 -26.31 -14.19 23.44
C SER A 70 -26.39 -15.50 24.21
N ASN A 71 -26.66 -16.59 23.51
CA ASN A 71 -26.28 -17.89 24.04
C ASN A 71 -24.75 -17.90 24.10
N PRO A 72 -24.15 -18.08 25.28
CA PRO A 72 -22.69 -18.05 25.43
C PRO A 72 -21.99 -19.17 24.64
N ASP A 73 -22.75 -20.16 24.20
CA ASP A 73 -22.28 -21.31 23.42
C ASP A 73 -22.33 -21.08 21.89
N GLU A 74 -22.76 -19.90 21.41
CA GLU A 74 -22.82 -19.64 19.97
C GLU A 74 -21.42 -19.31 19.40
N GLU A 75 -20.96 -20.14 18.46
CA GLU A 75 -19.70 -19.96 17.75
C GLU A 75 -19.80 -18.79 16.74
N LEU A 76 -18.94 -17.78 16.91
CA LEU A 76 -18.87 -16.64 16.01
C LEU A 76 -17.71 -16.75 15.03
N LYS A 77 -17.94 -16.31 13.78
CA LYS A 77 -16.93 -16.24 12.72
C LYS A 77 -17.11 -15.02 11.83
N MET A 78 -16.00 -14.53 11.30
CA MET A 78 -15.96 -13.47 10.30
C MET A 78 -15.91 -14.09 8.89
N VAL A 79 -16.82 -13.68 8.01
CA VAL A 79 -16.84 -14.15 6.62
C VAL A 79 -16.46 -13.00 5.69
N LEU A 80 -15.45 -13.23 4.85
CA LEU A 80 -14.93 -12.27 3.88
C LEU A 80 -15.26 -12.75 2.47
N VAL A 81 -16.09 -12.00 1.75
CA VAL A 81 -16.53 -12.35 0.40
C VAL A 81 -15.64 -11.67 -0.64
N VAL A 82 -15.03 -12.45 -1.52
CA VAL A 82 -14.12 -11.97 -2.57
C VAL A 82 -14.75 -12.14 -3.94
N ARG A 83 -14.79 -11.04 -4.70
CA ARG A 83 -15.24 -11.01 -6.09
C ARG A 83 -14.23 -11.66 -7.04
N GLN A 84 -14.69 -12.63 -7.84
CA GLN A 84 -13.86 -13.31 -8.84
C GLN A 84 -13.75 -12.53 -10.16
N ASP A 85 -14.77 -11.73 -10.54
CA ASP A 85 -14.78 -10.93 -11.78
C ASP A 85 -13.64 -9.90 -11.85
N LEU A 86 -13.10 -9.49 -10.70
CA LEU A 86 -11.98 -8.55 -10.62
C LEU A 86 -10.62 -9.17 -10.95
N LYS A 87 -10.53 -10.49 -11.14
CA LYS A 87 -9.31 -11.23 -11.50
C LYS A 87 -8.09 -10.85 -10.63
N MET A 88 -8.29 -10.69 -9.33
CA MET A 88 -7.23 -10.31 -8.40
C MET A 88 -6.28 -11.50 -8.17
N GLY A 89 -4.97 -11.25 -8.16
CA GLY A 89 -3.98 -12.23 -7.71
C GLY A 89 -4.05 -12.48 -6.20
N SER A 90 -3.53 -13.62 -5.74
CA SER A 90 -3.58 -14.07 -4.34
C SER A 90 -3.08 -13.02 -3.34
N GLY A 91 -1.98 -12.31 -3.64
CA GLY A 91 -1.45 -11.25 -2.79
C GLY A 91 -2.41 -10.06 -2.64
N LYS A 92 -3.09 -9.67 -3.72
CA LYS A 92 -4.08 -8.59 -3.69
C LYS A 92 -5.33 -9.03 -2.93
N ILE A 93 -5.78 -10.27 -3.12
CA ILE A 93 -6.88 -10.85 -2.35
C ILE A 93 -6.56 -10.84 -0.85
N ALA A 94 -5.37 -11.32 -0.46
CA ALA A 94 -4.94 -11.33 0.93
C ALA A 94 -4.92 -9.93 1.56
N SER A 95 -4.35 -8.95 0.84
CA SER A 95 -4.36 -7.55 1.28
C SER A 95 -5.78 -7.01 1.47
N GLN A 96 -6.70 -7.23 0.52
CA GLN A 96 -8.08 -6.76 0.65
C GLN A 96 -8.82 -7.42 1.80
N CYS A 97 -8.63 -8.73 2.00
CA CYS A 97 -9.20 -9.45 3.14
C CYS A 97 -8.67 -8.88 4.47
N ALA A 98 -7.37 -8.58 4.56
CA ALA A 98 -6.77 -7.95 5.73
C ALA A 98 -7.34 -6.54 5.99
N HIS A 99 -7.53 -5.73 4.94
CA HIS A 99 -8.16 -4.41 5.06
C HIS A 99 -9.61 -4.51 5.55
N ALA A 100 -10.40 -5.43 5.00
CA ALA A 100 -11.78 -5.63 5.42
C ALA A 100 -11.89 -6.12 6.87
N ALA A 101 -11.04 -7.08 7.26
CA ALA A 101 -11.02 -7.61 8.62
C ALA A 101 -10.63 -6.56 9.67
N THR A 102 -9.61 -5.75 9.39
CA THR A 102 -9.19 -4.67 10.30
C THR A 102 -10.21 -3.53 10.37
N GLY A 103 -10.87 -3.22 9.26
CA GLY A 103 -12.01 -2.29 9.23
C GLY A 103 -13.16 -2.75 10.12
N MET A 104 -13.60 -4.00 9.94
CA MET A 104 -14.67 -4.60 10.75
C MET A 104 -14.31 -4.65 12.24
N TYR A 105 -13.06 -5.02 12.56
CA TYR A 105 -12.57 -5.02 13.93
C TYR A 105 -12.66 -3.61 14.56
N SER A 106 -12.17 -2.58 13.86
CA SER A 106 -12.22 -1.19 14.33
C SER A 106 -13.65 -0.68 14.54
N GLU A 107 -14.58 -1.06 13.66
CA GLU A 107 -15.99 -0.71 13.77
C GLU A 107 -16.66 -1.41 14.97
N LEU A 108 -16.45 -2.72 15.14
CA LEU A 108 -17.00 -3.48 16.27
C LEU A 108 -16.39 -3.05 17.61
N MET A 109 -15.12 -2.65 17.63
CA MET A 109 -14.49 -2.06 18.81
C MET A 109 -15.22 -0.79 19.28
N GLN A 110 -15.84 -0.03 18.38
CA GLN A 110 -16.55 1.20 18.73
C GLN A 110 -18.03 0.96 19.01
N SER A 111 -18.65 -0.01 18.33
CA SER A 111 -20.10 -0.21 18.32
C SER A 111 -20.58 -1.44 19.11
N HIS A 112 -19.86 -2.55 19.10
CA HIS A 112 -20.32 -3.86 19.59
C HIS A 112 -19.19 -4.68 20.26
N ARG A 113 -18.60 -4.15 21.35
CA ARG A 113 -17.44 -4.78 22.01
C ARG A 113 -17.71 -6.17 22.59
N SER A 114 -18.91 -6.44 23.08
CA SER A 114 -19.28 -7.76 23.62
C SER A 114 -19.26 -8.83 22.55
N LEU A 115 -19.85 -8.53 21.38
CA LEU A 115 -19.83 -9.41 20.21
C LEU A 115 -18.40 -9.68 19.73
N LEU A 116 -17.59 -8.61 19.64
CA LEU A 116 -16.18 -8.74 19.27
C LEU A 116 -15.43 -9.65 20.24
N ARG A 117 -15.67 -9.48 21.55
CA ARG A 117 -15.02 -10.29 22.58
C ARG A 117 -15.41 -11.77 22.50
N GLN A 118 -16.68 -12.07 22.24
CA GLN A 118 -17.13 -13.45 22.04
C GLN A 118 -16.44 -14.09 20.82
N TRP A 119 -16.31 -13.36 19.71
CA TRP A 119 -15.59 -13.83 18.52
C TRP A 119 -14.09 -14.06 18.81
N GLU A 120 -13.45 -13.19 19.59
CA GLU A 120 -12.07 -13.41 20.04
C GLU A 120 -11.93 -14.68 20.88
N LEU A 121 -12.87 -14.94 21.79
CA LEU A 121 -12.91 -16.15 22.61
C LEU A 121 -13.15 -17.41 21.77
N CYS A 122 -13.87 -17.30 20.65
CA CYS A 122 -14.04 -18.36 19.65
C CYS A 122 -12.79 -18.57 18.76
N GLY A 123 -11.64 -17.98 19.09
CA GLY A 123 -10.42 -18.13 18.31
C GLY A 123 -10.39 -17.29 17.03
N GLN A 124 -11.19 -16.22 16.97
CA GLN A 124 -11.15 -15.19 15.92
C GLN A 124 -11.21 -15.75 14.49
N ALA A 125 -12.07 -16.74 14.26
CA ALA A 125 -12.21 -17.45 12.99
C ALA A 125 -12.54 -16.51 11.82
N LYS A 126 -11.83 -16.67 10.70
CA LYS A 126 -11.99 -15.90 9.45
C LYS A 126 -12.12 -16.86 8.28
N ILE A 127 -13.21 -16.79 7.55
CA ILE A 127 -13.49 -17.63 6.39
C ILE A 127 -13.55 -16.74 5.16
N VAL A 128 -12.73 -17.05 4.15
CA VAL A 128 -12.76 -16.35 2.87
C VAL A 128 -13.57 -17.19 1.89
N VAL A 129 -14.63 -16.60 1.35
CA VAL A 129 -15.48 -17.20 0.32
C VAL A 129 -15.46 -16.33 -0.93
N THR A 130 -15.96 -16.86 -2.04
CA THR A 130 -15.93 -16.16 -3.33
C THR A 130 -17.33 -15.97 -3.90
N CYS A 131 -17.57 -14.83 -4.56
CA CYS A 131 -18.75 -14.56 -5.37
C CYS A 131 -18.34 -14.21 -6.81
N LYS A 132 -19.26 -14.38 -7.77
CA LYS A 132 -18.95 -14.18 -9.20
C LYS A 132 -18.76 -12.71 -9.53
N ASN A 133 -19.60 -11.83 -9.00
CA ASN A 133 -19.69 -10.42 -9.39
C ASN A 133 -20.24 -9.55 -8.24
N GLN A 134 -20.42 -8.26 -8.51
CA GLN A 134 -20.95 -7.29 -7.54
C GLN A 134 -22.41 -7.58 -7.14
N GLN A 135 -23.21 -8.19 -8.01
CA GLN A 135 -24.62 -8.46 -7.74
C GLN A 135 -24.80 -9.59 -6.72
N GLU A 136 -23.85 -10.51 -6.63
CA GLU A 136 -23.82 -11.60 -5.64
C GLU A 136 -23.18 -11.19 -4.30
N MET A 137 -22.66 -9.96 -4.19
CA MET A 137 -22.04 -9.39 -2.98
C MET A 137 -23.04 -8.55 -2.19
#